data_AF-A0A5P8W3S7-F1
#
_entry.id   AF-A0A5P8W3S7-F1
#
_cell.length_a   1.000
_cell.length_b   1.000
_cell.length_c   1.000
_cell.angle_alpha   90.00
_cell.angle_beta   90.00
_cell.angle_gamma   90.00
#
_symmetry.space_group_name_H-M   'P 1'
#
loop_
_entity.id
_entity.type
_entity.pdbx_description
1 polymer ?
#
loop_
_entity_poly.entity_id
_entity_poly.type
_entity_poly.pdbx_seq_one_letter_code
_entity_poly.pdbx_strand_id
1 'polypeptide(L)'
;MPNFTVIIKHYKRKHWQNTIDEINWFRSQSSLIQVIELAAIAKDHRGKRYSHQWSIKPLALDKAKTVLLTMTNSFQQCGSFEQVHELVKTKLHKICGIGELYFYDTSFRIGAKLNLLPEKVYLHRGVREGASALGLDIAGYAIEMDTLPDELKHLPPYEVEDILCIYKDQFN
;
A
#
# COMPACT_ATOMS: atom_id res chain seq x y z
N MET A 1 -16.29 14.57 -16.75
CA MET A 1 -16.21 14.05 -15.37
C MET A 1 -16.11 12.54 -15.44
N PRO A 2 -15.19 11.91 -14.69
CA PRO A 2 -15.02 10.47 -14.70
C PRO A 2 -16.29 9.77 -14.23
N ASN A 3 -16.63 8.65 -14.88
CA ASN A 3 -17.78 7.85 -14.47
C ASN A 3 -17.36 6.90 -13.34
N PHE A 4 -17.40 7.39 -12.10
CA PHE A 4 -16.99 6.63 -10.92
C PHE A 4 -17.73 5.30 -10.79
N THR A 5 -19.03 5.25 -11.11
CA THR A 5 -19.81 4.01 -11.09
C THR A 5 -19.21 2.93 -11.99
N VAL A 6 -18.80 3.29 -13.21
CA VAL A 6 -18.16 2.35 -14.15
C VAL A 6 -16.79 1.91 -13.64
N ILE A 7 -15.98 2.83 -13.14
CA ILE A 7 -14.63 2.56 -12.61
C ILE A 7 -14.72 1.64 -11.39
N ILE A 8 -15.55 1.97 -10.40
CA ILE A 8 -15.74 1.19 -9.17
C ILE A 8 -16.25 -0.21 -9.51
N LYS A 9 -17.24 -0.34 -10.40
CA LYS A 9 -17.74 -1.64 -10.84
C LYS A 9 -16.66 -2.46 -11.54
N HIS A 10 -15.82 -1.82 -12.36
CA HIS A 10 -14.69 -2.48 -13.01
C HIS A 10 -13.65 -2.94 -11.97
N TYR A 11 -13.29 -2.08 -11.02
CA TYR A 11 -12.36 -2.37 -9.93
C TYR A 11 -12.82 -3.57 -9.09
N LYS A 12 -14.08 -3.54 -8.62
CA LYS A 12 -14.67 -4.63 -7.84
C LYS A 12 -14.65 -5.97 -8.58
N ARG A 13 -14.86 -5.95 -9.90
CA ARG A 13 -14.85 -7.16 -10.72
C ARG A 13 -13.44 -7.70 -11.02
N LYS A 14 -12.43 -6.85 -11.10
CA LYS A 14 -11.11 -7.22 -11.66
C LYS A 14 -9.97 -7.24 -10.65
N HIS A 15 -10.03 -6.41 -9.61
CA HIS A 15 -8.89 -6.17 -8.72
C HIS A 15 -9.23 -6.48 -7.25
N TRP A 16 -10.45 -6.14 -6.81
CA TRP A 16 -10.84 -6.26 -5.40
C TRP A 16 -10.59 -7.62 -4.78
N GLN A 17 -10.92 -8.72 -5.47
CA GLN A 17 -10.69 -10.06 -4.92
C GLN A 17 -9.21 -10.33 -4.66
N ASN A 18 -8.31 -9.87 -5.54
CA ASN A 18 -6.88 -10.04 -5.35
C ASN A 18 -6.39 -9.24 -4.12
N THR A 19 -6.89 -8.02 -3.93
CA THR A 19 -6.57 -7.18 -2.76
C THR A 19 -7.05 -7.86 -1.47
N ILE A 20 -8.26 -8.40 -1.44
CA ILE A 20 -8.80 -9.13 -0.28
C ILE A 20 -8.03 -10.42 -0.01
N ASP A 21 -7.68 -11.18 -1.05
CA ASP A 21 -6.88 -12.40 -0.92
C ASP A 21 -5.49 -12.09 -0.37
N GLU A 22 -4.86 -10.98 -0.80
CA GLU A 22 -3.59 -10.50 -0.26
C GLU A 22 -3.70 -10.17 1.24
N ILE A 23 -4.70 -9.37 1.63
CA ILE A 23 -4.94 -9.02 3.04
C ILE A 23 -5.11 -10.29 3.88
N ASN A 24 -5.99 -11.20 3.45
CA ASN A 24 -6.29 -12.42 4.18
C ASN A 24 -5.08 -13.36 4.25
N TRP A 25 -4.29 -13.43 3.19
CA TRP A 25 -3.08 -14.23 3.17
C TRP A 25 -2.04 -13.69 4.14
N PHE A 26 -1.74 -12.39 4.12
CA PHE A 26 -0.80 -11.80 5.09
C PHE A 26 -1.30 -11.91 6.53
N ARG A 27 -2.61 -11.73 6.76
CA ARG A 27 -3.23 -11.92 8.08
C ARG A 27 -3.06 -13.34 8.63
N SER A 28 -3.18 -14.34 7.76
CA SER A 28 -3.13 -15.77 8.14
C SER A 28 -1.72 -16.34 8.33
N GLN A 29 -0.65 -15.59 8.02
CA GLN A 29 0.72 -16.04 8.25
C GLN A 29 0.97 -16.37 9.72
N SER A 30 1.86 -17.33 9.99
CA SER A 30 2.05 -17.90 11.33
C SER A 30 2.57 -16.90 12.37
N SER A 31 3.39 -15.93 11.93
CA SER A 31 4.04 -14.96 12.82
C SER A 31 4.24 -13.61 12.15
N LEU A 32 4.42 -12.57 12.96
CA LEU A 32 4.77 -11.24 12.47
C LEU A 32 6.14 -11.24 11.77
N ILE A 33 7.10 -12.02 12.27
CA ILE A 33 8.42 -12.17 11.65
C ILE A 33 8.27 -12.67 10.21
N GLN A 34 7.50 -13.73 9.98
CA GLN A 34 7.24 -14.27 8.64
C GLN A 34 6.61 -13.23 7.71
N VAL A 35 5.66 -12.44 8.23
CA VAL A 35 5.03 -11.35 7.46
C VAL A 35 6.03 -10.28 7.08
N ILE A 36 6.88 -9.85 8.02
CA ILE A 36 7.94 -8.87 7.75
C ILE A 36 8.88 -9.39 6.67
N GLU A 37 9.29 -10.65 6.72
CA GLU A 37 10.15 -11.26 5.69
C GLU A 37 9.50 -11.21 4.31
N LEU A 38 8.26 -11.70 4.20
CA LEU A 38 7.52 -11.78 2.95
C LEU A 38 7.21 -10.39 2.38
N ALA A 39 6.78 -9.46 3.23
CA ALA A 39 6.46 -8.09 2.85
C ALA A 39 7.71 -7.34 2.38
N ALA A 40 8.84 -7.53 3.05
CA ALA A 40 10.11 -6.89 2.68
C ALA A 40 10.66 -7.40 1.34
N ILE A 41 10.51 -8.69 1.04
CA ILE A 41 10.97 -9.27 -0.23
C ILE A 41 9.92 -9.26 -1.33
N ALA A 42 8.78 -8.59 -1.10
CA ALA A 42 7.76 -8.37 -2.10
C ALA A 42 7.11 -9.66 -2.65
N LYS A 43 6.95 -10.71 -1.84
CA LYS A 43 6.44 -12.02 -2.30
C LYS A 43 4.96 -12.23 -2.02
N ASP A 44 4.26 -12.82 -2.99
CA ASP A 44 2.86 -13.26 -2.90
C ASP A 44 2.74 -14.70 -2.36
N HIS A 45 1.49 -15.17 -2.25
CA HIS A 45 1.15 -16.53 -1.82
C HIS A 45 1.73 -17.66 -2.67
N ARG A 46 2.19 -17.37 -3.90
CA ARG A 46 2.85 -18.32 -4.80
C ARG A 46 4.37 -18.24 -4.69
N GLY A 47 4.89 -17.43 -3.78
CA GLY A 47 6.32 -17.13 -3.65
C GLY A 47 6.87 -16.27 -4.78
N LYS A 48 6.02 -15.69 -5.63
CA LYS A 48 6.41 -14.83 -6.75
C LYS A 48 6.46 -13.39 -6.28
N ARG A 49 7.36 -12.60 -6.89
CA ARG A 49 7.42 -11.17 -6.61
C ARG A 49 6.25 -10.44 -7.26
N TYR A 50 5.65 -9.48 -6.56
CA TYR A 50 4.67 -8.56 -7.15
C TYR A 50 5.25 -7.84 -8.38
N SER A 51 4.45 -7.76 -9.45
CA SER A 51 4.90 -7.29 -10.77
C SER A 51 5.46 -5.87 -10.77
N HIS A 52 4.80 -4.97 -10.02
CA HIS A 52 5.24 -3.58 -9.86
C HIS A 52 6.54 -3.44 -9.03
N GLN A 53 7.05 -4.53 -8.44
CA GLN A 53 8.28 -4.56 -7.63
C GLN A 53 9.43 -5.34 -8.31
N TRP A 54 9.26 -5.77 -9.57
CA TRP A 54 10.28 -6.53 -10.31
C TRP A 54 11.57 -5.75 -10.57
N SER A 55 11.48 -4.44 -10.75
CA SER A 55 12.63 -3.56 -10.98
C SER A 55 13.49 -3.35 -9.73
N ILE A 56 12.98 -3.68 -8.53
CA ILE A 56 13.72 -3.50 -7.28
C ILE A 56 14.84 -4.55 -7.22
N LYS A 57 16.07 -4.05 -7.05
CA LYS A 57 17.27 -4.90 -6.99
C LYS A 57 17.18 -5.85 -5.78
N PRO A 58 17.53 -7.14 -5.92
CA PRO A 58 17.52 -8.10 -4.80
C PRO A 58 18.28 -7.60 -3.57
N LEU A 59 19.44 -6.96 -3.78
CA LEU A 59 20.25 -6.38 -2.70
C LEU A 59 19.50 -5.31 -1.88
N ALA A 60 18.63 -4.52 -2.51
CA ALA A 60 17.83 -3.52 -1.79
C ALA A 60 16.77 -4.19 -0.92
N LEU A 61 16.12 -5.26 -1.43
CA LEU A 61 15.13 -6.03 -0.69
C LEU A 61 15.75 -6.78 0.50
N ASP A 62 16.94 -7.37 0.33
CA ASP A 62 17.63 -8.05 1.43
C ASP A 62 18.06 -7.07 2.53
N LYS A 63 18.51 -5.87 2.15
CA LYS A 63 18.78 -4.79 3.12
C LYS A 63 17.50 -4.37 3.84
N ALA A 64 16.40 -4.15 3.11
CA ALA A 64 15.12 -3.79 3.71
C ALA A 64 14.62 -4.86 4.68
N LYS A 65 14.65 -6.14 4.29
CA LYS A 65 14.31 -7.28 5.14
C LYS A 65 15.12 -7.29 6.43
N THR A 66 16.44 -7.17 6.31
CA THR A 66 17.35 -7.15 7.47
C THR A 66 16.99 -6.01 8.42
N VAL A 67 16.78 -4.79 7.89
CA VAL A 67 16.42 -3.63 8.71
C VAL A 67 15.06 -3.83 9.39
N LEU A 68 14.03 -4.25 8.65
CA LEU A 68 12.68 -4.40 9.18
C LEU A 68 12.56 -5.49 10.25
N LEU A 69 13.30 -6.59 10.10
CA LEU A 69 13.33 -7.67 11.10
C LEU A 69 13.82 -7.18 12.47
N THR A 70 14.80 -6.26 12.50
CA THR A 70 15.26 -5.67 13.77
C THR A 70 14.18 -4.84 14.47
N MET A 71 13.14 -4.42 13.76
CA MET A 71 12.05 -3.56 14.25
C MET A 71 10.79 -4.35 14.63
N THR A 72 10.86 -5.69 14.72
CA THR A 72 9.69 -6.56 15.02
C THR A 72 8.92 -6.11 16.26
N ASN A 73 9.61 -5.80 17.37
CA ASN A 73 8.97 -5.33 18.60
C ASN A 73 8.31 -3.95 18.43
N SER A 74 8.93 -3.06 17.64
CA SER A 74 8.36 -1.74 17.34
C SER A 74 7.07 -1.86 16.53
N PHE A 75 6.99 -2.80 15.58
CA PHE A 75 5.75 -3.07 14.85
C PHE A 75 4.61 -3.57 15.76
N GLN A 76 4.91 -4.38 16.76
CA GLN A 76 3.90 -4.84 17.73
C GLN A 76 3.33 -3.70 18.60
N GLN A 77 4.08 -2.61 18.75
CA GLN A 77 3.67 -1.44 19.53
C GLN A 77 2.91 -0.40 18.69
N CYS A 78 2.86 -0.56 17.36
CA CYS A 78 2.06 0.32 16.52
C CYS A 78 0.57 0.15 16.84
N GLY A 79 -0.13 1.26 17.04
CA GLY A 79 -1.58 1.34 17.24
C GLY A 79 -2.35 1.84 16.01
N SER A 80 -1.67 2.26 14.95
CA SER A 80 -2.30 2.69 13.69
C SER A 80 -1.47 2.33 12.47
N PHE A 81 -2.12 2.31 11.30
CA PHE A 81 -1.42 2.12 10.03
C PHE A 81 -0.39 3.23 9.76
N GLU A 82 -0.70 4.47 10.16
CA GLU A 82 0.22 5.60 10.01
C GLU A 82 1.54 5.37 10.76
N GLN A 83 1.49 4.81 11.96
CA GLN A 83 2.68 4.46 12.73
C GLN A 83 3.49 3.35 12.05
N VAL A 84 2.83 2.34 11.48
CA VAL A 84 3.49 1.28 10.69
C VAL A 84 4.19 1.91 9.46
N HIS A 85 3.48 2.75 8.72
CA HIS A 85 3.97 3.39 7.52
C HIS A 85 5.15 4.31 7.77
N GLU A 86 5.06 5.15 8.81
CA GLU A 86 6.15 6.06 9.18
C GLU A 86 7.37 5.28 9.68
N LEU A 87 7.18 4.18 10.42
CA LEU A 87 8.28 3.32 10.84
C LEU A 87 9.01 2.71 9.64
N VAL A 88 8.27 2.15 8.67
CA VAL A 88 8.86 1.60 7.43
C VAL A 88 9.61 2.70 6.67
N LYS A 89 8.95 3.83 6.38
CA LYS A 89 9.54 4.96 5.64
C LYS A 89 10.80 5.49 6.32
N THR A 90 10.74 5.82 7.62
CA THR A 90 11.88 6.37 8.35
C THR A 90 13.07 5.42 8.36
N LYS A 91 12.85 4.10 8.45
CA LYS A 91 13.95 3.13 8.46
C LYS A 91 14.52 2.83 7.07
N LEU A 92 13.71 2.96 6.03
CA LEU A 92 14.07 2.52 4.69
C LEU A 92 14.40 3.64 3.70
N HIS A 93 14.08 4.90 3.99
CA HIS A 93 14.24 6.03 3.04
C HIS A 93 15.67 6.20 2.48
N LYS A 94 16.70 5.70 3.17
CA LYS A 94 18.10 5.78 2.71
C LYS A 94 18.54 4.64 1.80
N ILE A 95 17.71 3.61 1.62
CA ILE A 95 18.04 2.47 0.76
C ILE A 95 17.71 2.85 -0.69
N CYS A 96 18.75 2.93 -1.53
CA CYS A 96 18.58 3.23 -2.95
C CYS A 96 17.81 2.11 -3.68
N GLY A 97 16.86 2.50 -4.53
CA GLY A 97 16.06 1.59 -5.35
C GLY A 97 14.71 1.17 -4.75
N ILE A 98 14.35 1.71 -3.59
CA ILE A 98 13.01 1.61 -3.01
C ILE A 98 12.45 3.02 -2.73
N GLY A 99 11.13 3.18 -2.78
CA GLY A 99 10.47 4.48 -2.65
C GLY A 99 9.06 4.36 -2.10
N GLU A 100 8.28 5.44 -2.20
CA GLU A 100 6.95 5.59 -1.56
C GLU A 100 6.02 4.40 -1.81
N LEU A 101 5.91 3.90 -3.05
CA LEU A 101 5.09 2.74 -3.38
C LEU A 101 5.53 1.50 -2.58
N TYR A 102 6.84 1.24 -2.54
CA TYR A 102 7.37 0.11 -1.78
C TYR A 102 7.12 0.29 -0.26
N PHE A 103 7.26 1.51 0.26
CA PHE A 103 6.97 1.78 1.68
C PHE A 103 5.50 1.51 2.00
N TYR A 104 4.59 1.98 1.15
CA TYR A 104 3.17 1.74 1.30
C TYR A 104 2.85 0.24 1.23
N ASP A 105 3.27 -0.46 0.17
CA ASP A 105 3.00 -1.89 -0.02
C ASP A 105 3.51 -2.74 1.14
N THR A 106 4.75 -2.49 1.59
CA THR A 106 5.33 -3.22 2.72
C THR A 106 4.56 -2.93 4.01
N SER A 107 4.16 -1.67 4.24
CA SER A 107 3.37 -1.28 5.39
C SER A 107 1.97 -1.88 5.35
N PHE A 108 1.34 -1.95 4.19
CA PHE A 108 0.01 -2.53 3.98
C PHE A 108 -0.02 -4.01 4.35
N ARG A 109 0.99 -4.76 3.92
CA ARG A 109 1.14 -6.18 4.23
C ARG A 109 1.40 -6.46 5.70
N ILE A 110 2.27 -5.66 6.34
CA ILE A 110 2.51 -5.74 7.78
C ILE A 110 1.25 -5.33 8.57
N GLY A 111 0.61 -4.24 8.15
CA GLY A 111 -0.64 -3.73 8.72
C GLY A 111 -1.78 -4.76 8.65
N ALA A 112 -1.91 -5.50 7.55
CA ALA A 112 -2.88 -6.58 7.42
C ALA A 112 -2.74 -7.64 8.52
N LYS A 113 -1.50 -8.00 8.91
CA LYS A 113 -1.23 -8.93 10.02
C LYS A 113 -1.58 -8.35 11.38
N LEU A 114 -1.34 -7.05 11.56
CA LEU A 114 -1.62 -6.33 12.79
C LEU A 114 -3.08 -5.86 12.91
N ASN A 115 -3.89 -6.09 11.88
CA ASN A 115 -5.24 -5.52 11.72
C ASN A 115 -5.24 -3.98 11.76
N LEU A 116 -4.18 -3.37 11.25
CA LEU A 116 -4.00 -1.92 11.10
C LEU A 116 -4.02 -1.59 9.60
N LEU A 117 -5.20 -1.30 9.06
CA LEU A 117 -5.35 -0.91 7.65
C LEU A 117 -5.41 0.63 7.52
N PRO A 118 -5.13 1.19 6.33
CA PRO A 118 -5.14 2.63 6.12
C PRO A 118 -6.50 3.26 6.44
N GLU A 119 -6.47 4.40 7.13
CA GLU A 119 -7.63 5.28 7.39
C GLU A 119 -7.66 6.49 6.44
N LYS A 120 -6.57 6.67 5.68
CA LYS A 120 -6.32 7.75 4.72
C LYS A 120 -5.77 7.16 3.43
N VAL A 121 -5.82 7.92 2.34
CA VAL A 121 -5.30 7.49 1.05
C VAL A 121 -3.85 7.94 0.92
N TYR A 122 -2.89 7.02 1.02
CA TYR A 122 -1.46 7.37 1.01
C TYR A 122 -0.97 7.66 -0.40
N LEU A 123 -0.22 8.76 -0.53
CA LEU A 123 0.27 9.25 -1.81
C LEU A 123 1.62 8.64 -2.16
N HIS A 124 1.65 7.88 -3.25
CA HIS A 124 2.84 7.58 -4.03
C HIS A 124 2.62 7.98 -5.49
N ARG A 125 3.66 7.87 -6.34
CA ARG A 125 3.63 8.32 -7.74
C ARG A 125 2.32 8.03 -8.49
N GLY A 126 1.90 6.76 -8.55
CA GLY A 126 0.67 6.37 -9.25
C GLY A 126 -0.60 7.03 -8.70
N VAL A 127 -0.74 7.10 -7.38
CA VAL A 127 -1.89 7.74 -6.71
C VAL A 127 -1.87 9.25 -6.92
N ARG A 128 -0.68 9.90 -6.89
CA ARG A 128 -0.54 11.33 -7.16
C ARG A 128 -1.02 11.69 -8.56
N GLU A 129 -0.73 10.86 -9.56
CA GLU A 129 -1.23 11.04 -10.93
C GLU A 129 -2.77 11.00 -10.97
N GLY A 130 -3.39 9.98 -10.37
CA GLY A 130 -4.85 9.89 -10.31
C GLY A 130 -5.51 11.01 -9.48
N ALA A 131 -4.94 11.32 -8.31
CA ALA A 131 -5.42 12.38 -7.44
C ALA A 131 -5.34 13.77 -8.10
N SER A 132 -4.23 14.04 -8.81
CA SER A 132 -4.04 15.29 -9.56
C SER A 132 -5.08 15.44 -10.68
N ALA A 133 -5.42 14.36 -11.38
CA ALA A 133 -6.44 14.37 -12.43
C ALA A 133 -7.85 14.66 -11.88
N LEU A 134 -8.09 14.31 -10.61
CA LEU A 134 -9.33 14.66 -9.89
C LEU A 134 -9.30 16.05 -9.24
N GLY A 135 -8.20 16.80 -9.36
CA GLY A 135 -8.05 18.12 -8.74
C GLY A 135 -7.88 18.09 -7.21
N LEU A 136 -7.44 16.97 -6.65
CA LEU A 136 -7.21 16.81 -5.20
C LEU A 136 -5.86 17.43 -4.79
N ASP A 137 -5.73 17.79 -3.51
CA ASP A 137 -4.46 18.25 -2.95
C ASP A 137 -3.45 17.09 -2.87
N ILE A 138 -2.33 17.26 -3.56
CA ILE A 138 -1.22 16.30 -3.62
C ILE A 138 0.05 16.79 -2.94
N ALA A 139 0.01 17.90 -2.18
CA ALA A 139 1.19 18.42 -1.49
C ALA A 139 1.64 17.52 -0.32
N GLY A 140 0.71 16.77 0.27
CA GLY A 140 0.95 15.91 1.43
C GLY A 140 1.52 14.52 1.12
N TYR A 141 1.54 13.67 2.15
CA TYR A 141 1.85 12.24 2.07
C TYR A 141 0.60 11.35 2.02
N ALA A 142 -0.57 11.91 2.31
CA ALA A 142 -1.86 11.23 2.24
C ALA A 142 -2.98 12.25 1.98
N ILE A 143 -4.13 11.75 1.52
CA ILE A 143 -5.39 12.48 1.35
C ILE A 143 -6.38 12.00 2.40
N GLU A 144 -7.02 12.95 3.09
CA GLU A 144 -8.09 12.67 4.04
C GLU A 144 -9.38 12.25 3.31
N MET A 145 -10.07 11.23 3.83
CA MET A 145 -11.23 10.65 3.15
C MET A 145 -12.38 11.64 2.94
N ASP A 146 -12.53 12.64 3.81
CA ASP A 146 -13.57 13.66 3.73
C ASP A 146 -13.38 14.65 2.56
N THR A 147 -12.15 14.78 2.05
CA THR A 147 -11.80 15.63 0.90
C THR A 147 -12.05 14.97 -0.45
N LEU A 148 -12.33 13.66 -0.48
CA LEU A 148 -12.57 12.91 -1.72
C LEU A 148 -13.92 13.28 -2.37
N PRO A 149 -14.15 12.94 -3.65
CA PRO A 149 -15.48 12.89 -4.22
C PRO A 149 -16.41 11.93 -3.46
N ASP A 150 -17.69 12.26 -3.33
CA ASP A 150 -18.66 11.50 -2.51
C ASP A 150 -18.74 10.02 -2.93
N GLU A 151 -18.59 9.73 -4.22
CA GLU A 151 -18.58 8.36 -4.74
C GLU A 151 -17.44 7.49 -4.19
N LEU A 152 -16.32 8.10 -3.78
CA LEU A 152 -15.15 7.41 -3.25
C LEU A 152 -15.13 7.37 -1.71
N LYS A 153 -15.82 8.29 -1.02
CA LYS A 153 -15.83 8.38 0.46
C LYS A 153 -16.33 7.11 1.17
N HIS A 154 -17.18 6.35 0.49
CA HIS A 154 -17.78 5.13 1.04
C HIS A 154 -16.90 3.89 0.89
N LEU A 155 -15.78 3.99 0.15
CA LEU A 155 -14.86 2.89 -0.05
C LEU A 155 -13.80 2.89 1.05
N PRO A 156 -13.24 1.71 1.40
CA PRO A 156 -12.05 1.64 2.23
C PRO A 156 -10.89 2.43 1.60
N PRO A 157 -10.05 3.13 2.38
CA PRO A 157 -9.00 3.99 1.82
C PRO A 157 -7.98 3.26 0.93
N TYR A 158 -7.69 1.99 1.21
CA TYR A 158 -6.84 1.17 0.36
C TYR A 158 -7.47 0.82 -1.00
N GLU A 159 -8.81 0.77 -1.09
CA GLU A 159 -9.48 0.60 -2.38
C GLU A 159 -9.47 1.91 -3.18
N VAL A 160 -9.58 3.05 -2.50
CA VAL A 160 -9.43 4.35 -3.15
C VAL A 160 -8.01 4.53 -3.69
N GLU A 161 -6.99 4.13 -2.92
CA GLU A 161 -5.60 4.11 -3.37
C GLU A 161 -5.45 3.29 -4.67
N ASP A 162 -5.89 2.03 -4.66
CA ASP A 162 -5.90 1.15 -5.83
C ASP A 162 -6.58 1.83 -7.03
N ILE A 163 -7.75 2.45 -6.83
CA ILE A 163 -8.52 3.10 -7.89
C ILE A 163 -7.73 4.28 -8.47
N LEU A 164 -7.17 5.14 -7.63
CA LEU A 164 -6.37 6.28 -8.06
C LEU A 164 -5.11 5.84 -8.80
N CYS A 165 -4.47 4.75 -8.36
CA CYS A 165 -3.26 4.22 -8.97
C CYS A 165 -3.51 3.52 -10.32
N ILE A 166 -4.55 2.67 -10.40
CA ILE A 166 -4.84 1.82 -11.57
C ILE A 166 -5.55 2.61 -12.68
N TYR A 167 -6.47 3.51 -12.32
CA TYR A 167 -7.34 4.22 -13.27
C TYR A 167 -6.91 5.65 -13.55
N LYS A 168 -5.70 6.05 -13.14
CA LYS A 168 -5.12 7.38 -13.35
C LYS A 168 -5.30 7.92 -14.77
N ASP A 169 -5.18 7.06 -15.79
CA ASP A 169 -5.32 7.46 -17.20
C ASP A 169 -6.77 7.66 -17.65
N GLN A 170 -7.76 7.28 -16.83
CA GLN A 170 -9.20 7.43 -17.08
C GLN A 170 -9.81 8.66 -16.39
N PHE A 171 -9.02 9.37 -15.58
CA PHE A 171 -9.44 10.60 -14.92
C PHE A 171 -9.10 11.86 -15.71
N ASN A 172 -8.23 11.75 -16.72
CA ASN A 172 -7.83 12.82 -17.64
C ASN A 172 -8.88 13.10 -18.72
#